data_AF-A0A450V3D5-F1
#
_entry.id   AF-A0A450V3D5-F1
#
_cell.length_a   1.000
_cell.length_b   1.000
_cell.length_c   1.000
_cell.angle_alpha   90.00
_cell.angle_beta   90.00
_cell.angle_gamma   90.00
#
_symmetry.space_group_name_H-M   'P 1'
#
loop_
_entity.id
_entity.type
_entity.pdbx_description
1 polymer ?
#
loop_
_entity_poly.entity_id
_entity_poly.type
_entity_poly.pdbx_seq_one_letter_code
_entity_poly.pdbx_strand_id
1 'polypeptide(L)'
;MDETALRRSLENVVTLIAGGPIGNKRHHFYEIPIPDEFTSSGQRLREIAVALACTPVVRSTRIKYRASRIDFRLVAAPDLDRVATMFNKATEKDDYENIPEFKKGVIGKTARSKGTVQADLWRFKSFDSRSALRNGRLFLVVTRNDFPWGESLCKAEESYSLVICLRDRENKKARLYTQIKNRLRNRMRARLQR
;
A
#
# COMPACT_ATOMS: atom_id res chain seq x y z
N MET A 1 15.07 17.74 11.01
CA MET A 1 13.96 16.78 10.85
C MET A 1 13.14 16.87 12.13
N ASP A 2 11.82 17.04 12.08
CA ASP A 2 11.01 17.04 13.31
C ASP A 2 10.84 15.61 13.82
N GLU A 3 11.51 15.27 14.93
CA GLU A 3 11.49 13.92 15.51
C GLU A 3 10.12 13.53 16.07
N THR A 4 9.26 14.50 16.35
CA THR A 4 7.90 14.20 16.84
C THR A 4 7.05 13.53 15.75
N ALA A 5 7.32 13.83 14.46
CA ALA A 5 6.69 13.20 13.30
C ALA A 5 7.04 11.70 13.15
N LEU A 6 8.12 11.23 13.79
CA LEU A 6 8.47 9.80 13.82
C LEU A 6 7.56 9.03 14.78
N ARG A 7 7.05 9.69 15.83
CA ARG A 7 6.27 9.05 16.91
C ARG A 7 4.77 9.33 16.83
N ARG A 8 4.35 10.41 16.16
CA ARG A 8 2.95 10.83 16.04
C ARG A 8 2.65 11.36 14.64
N SER A 9 1.42 11.16 14.19
CA SER A 9 0.95 11.84 12.97
C SER A 9 0.80 13.33 13.23
N LEU A 10 1.36 14.14 12.34
CA LEU A 10 1.24 15.59 12.29
C LEU A 10 0.32 15.99 11.12
N GLU A 11 -0.09 17.25 11.08
CA GLU A 11 -0.98 17.73 10.02
C GLU A 11 -0.34 17.73 8.62
N ASN A 12 1.00 17.71 8.53
CA ASN A 12 1.74 17.60 7.27
C ASN A 12 2.37 16.22 7.02
N VAL A 13 2.29 15.30 7.99
CA VAL A 13 2.88 13.95 7.94
C VAL A 13 1.96 12.96 8.66
N VAL A 14 1.28 12.10 7.92
CA VAL A 14 0.34 11.12 8.50
C VAL A 14 0.85 9.72 8.26
N THR A 15 0.82 8.92 9.32
CA THR A 15 1.21 7.50 9.27
C THR A 15 -0.01 6.63 9.51
N LEU A 16 -0.33 5.78 8.54
CA LEU A 16 -1.34 4.74 8.60
C LEU A 16 -0.65 3.41 8.85
N ILE A 17 -1.15 2.65 9.81
CA ILE A 17 -0.62 1.34 10.18
C ILE A 17 -1.71 0.31 9.91
N ALA A 18 -1.33 -0.78 9.27
CA ALA A 18 -2.15 -1.93 9.03
C ALA A 18 -1.29 -3.19 9.07
N GLY A 19 -1.91 -4.33 8.94
CA GLY A 19 -1.24 -5.62 9.00
C GLY A 19 -2.25 -6.70 9.32
N GLY A 20 -1.76 -7.90 9.53
CA GLY A 20 -2.58 -9.03 9.90
C GLY A 20 -2.09 -10.34 9.29
N PRO A 21 -2.77 -11.44 9.63
CA PRO A 21 -2.50 -12.75 9.06
C PRO A 21 -3.02 -12.80 7.61
N ILE A 22 -2.19 -13.27 6.67
CA ILE A 22 -2.58 -13.51 5.26
C ILE A 22 -2.32 -14.95 4.88
N GLY A 23 -3.31 -15.60 4.25
CA GLY A 23 -3.19 -16.96 3.74
C GLY A 23 -2.38 -17.07 2.44
N ASN A 24 -1.94 -18.29 2.10
CA ASN A 24 -1.25 -18.55 0.83
C ASN A 24 -2.18 -18.25 -0.38
N LYS A 25 -1.63 -17.71 -1.47
CA LYS A 25 -2.34 -17.34 -2.71
C LYS A 25 -3.50 -16.36 -2.45
N ARG A 26 -3.39 -15.53 -1.42
CA ARG A 26 -4.38 -14.49 -1.08
C ARG A 26 -3.80 -13.09 -1.23
N HIS A 27 -4.74 -12.15 -1.29
CA HIS A 27 -4.47 -10.72 -1.40
C HIS A 27 -5.21 -9.96 -0.30
N HIS A 28 -4.55 -8.96 0.28
CA HIS A 28 -5.20 -7.94 1.10
C HIS A 28 -5.18 -6.61 0.34
N PHE A 29 -6.32 -5.93 0.34
CA PHE A 29 -6.51 -4.66 -0.36
C PHE A 29 -6.72 -3.54 0.65
N TYR A 30 -5.87 -2.52 0.62
CA TYR A 30 -5.97 -1.35 1.47
C TYR A 30 -6.21 -0.11 0.62
N GLU A 31 -7.38 0.49 0.74
CA GLU A 31 -7.62 1.80 0.14
C GLU A 31 -6.91 2.89 0.97
N ILE A 32 -6.04 3.66 0.31
CA ILE A 32 -5.35 4.79 0.92
C ILE A 32 -6.25 6.03 0.75
N PRO A 33 -6.75 6.64 1.84
CA PRO A 33 -7.63 7.80 1.75
C PRO A 33 -6.81 9.06 1.42
N ILE A 34 -6.58 9.33 0.13
CA ILE A 34 -5.81 10.49 -0.35
C ILE A 34 -6.60 11.79 -0.14
N PRO A 35 -6.19 12.70 0.77
CA PRO A 35 -6.91 13.95 1.02
C PRO A 35 -6.96 14.85 -0.22
N ASP A 36 -8.01 15.65 -0.37
CA ASP A 36 -8.13 16.57 -1.52
C ASP A 36 -6.97 17.56 -1.53
N GLU A 37 -6.56 18.03 -0.36
CA GLU A 37 -5.40 18.90 -0.19
C GLU A 37 -4.07 18.24 -0.61
N PHE A 38 -3.94 16.92 -0.49
CA PHE A 38 -2.75 16.21 -0.95
C PHE A 38 -2.59 16.34 -2.46
N THR A 39 -3.70 16.35 -3.21
CA THR A 39 -3.67 16.50 -4.66
C THR A 39 -3.81 17.94 -5.12
N SER A 40 -3.90 18.94 -4.23
CA SER A 40 -4.21 20.32 -4.61
C SER A 40 -3.23 20.91 -5.63
N SER A 41 -3.65 21.96 -6.33
CA SER A 41 -2.77 22.68 -7.25
C SER A 41 -1.55 23.27 -6.53
N GLY A 42 -0.49 23.55 -7.29
CA GLY A 42 0.77 24.09 -6.79
C GLY A 42 1.95 23.14 -6.93
N GLN A 43 3.13 23.73 -7.09
CA GLN A 43 4.41 23.04 -7.20
C GLN A 43 5.00 22.85 -5.79
N ARG A 44 4.83 21.65 -5.23
CA ARG A 44 5.42 21.29 -3.94
C ARG A 44 5.63 19.79 -3.80
N LEU A 45 6.67 19.40 -3.09
CA LEU A 45 7.00 17.99 -2.88
C LEU A 45 6.01 17.33 -1.93
N ARG A 46 5.30 16.33 -2.47
CA ARG A 46 4.45 15.42 -1.73
C ARG A 46 4.94 14.00 -1.90
N GLU A 47 4.86 13.23 -0.82
CA GLU A 47 5.40 11.88 -0.78
C GLU A 47 4.38 10.88 -0.26
N ILE A 48 4.38 9.70 -0.88
CA ILE A 48 3.76 8.49 -0.35
C ILE A 48 4.90 7.51 -0.10
N ALA A 49 5.13 7.13 1.14
CA ALA A 49 6.10 6.09 1.50
C ALA A 49 5.35 4.86 1.99
N VAL A 50 5.79 3.68 1.58
CA VAL A 50 5.21 2.41 2.04
C VAL A 50 6.33 1.52 2.54
N ALA A 51 6.11 0.88 3.68
CA ALA A 51 7.00 -0.13 4.23
C ALA A 51 6.21 -1.37 4.66
N LEU A 52 6.74 -2.55 4.35
CA LEU A 52 6.17 -3.85 4.70
C LEU A 52 7.26 -4.72 5.32
N ALA A 53 6.93 -5.43 6.41
CA ALA A 53 7.83 -6.39 7.02
C ALA A 53 7.11 -7.72 7.26
N CYS A 54 7.79 -8.83 6.98
CA CYS A 54 7.34 -10.19 7.27
C CYS A 54 8.47 -11.06 7.81
N THR A 55 8.13 -12.17 8.48
CA THR A 55 9.08 -13.13 9.08
C THR A 55 8.80 -14.54 8.56
N PRO A 56 9.08 -14.81 7.28
CA PRO A 56 8.81 -16.12 6.68
C PRO A 56 9.77 -17.18 7.22
N VAL A 57 9.40 -18.46 7.12
CA VAL A 57 10.32 -19.57 7.38
C VAL A 57 11.48 -19.52 6.38
N VAL A 58 12.70 -19.80 6.83
CA VAL A 58 13.91 -19.75 5.99
C VAL A 58 14.70 -21.06 6.01
N ARG A 59 15.38 -21.36 4.90
CA ARG A 59 16.40 -22.41 4.78
C ARG A 59 17.60 -21.88 4.02
N SER A 60 18.75 -21.80 4.70
CA SER A 60 20.00 -21.25 4.16
C SER A 60 20.54 -22.00 2.93
N THR A 61 20.17 -23.26 2.75
CA THR A 61 20.66 -24.13 1.66
C THR A 61 19.94 -23.94 0.32
N ARG A 62 18.94 -23.05 0.23
CA ARG A 62 18.14 -22.83 -0.99
C ARG A 62 18.44 -21.47 -1.63
N ILE A 63 18.55 -21.44 -2.96
CA ILE A 63 18.67 -20.19 -3.74
C ILE A 63 17.50 -19.25 -3.44
N LYS A 64 16.28 -19.79 -3.37
CA LYS A 64 15.10 -19.10 -2.85
C LYS A 64 14.91 -19.51 -1.39
N TYR A 65 15.75 -18.96 -0.52
CA TYR A 65 15.89 -19.38 0.88
C TYR A 65 14.65 -19.13 1.76
N ARG A 66 13.69 -18.32 1.32
CA ARG A 66 12.46 -18.00 2.07
C ARG A 66 11.32 -18.88 1.60
N ALA A 67 10.54 -19.45 2.52
CA ALA A 67 9.44 -20.36 2.25
C ALA A 67 8.21 -19.64 1.68
N SER A 68 7.95 -18.40 2.12
CA SER A 68 6.90 -17.54 1.61
C SER A 68 7.47 -16.24 1.02
N ARG A 69 6.74 -15.68 0.05
CA ARG A 69 6.95 -14.33 -0.48
C ARG A 69 5.71 -13.50 -0.21
N ILE A 70 5.84 -12.53 0.69
CA ILE A 70 4.86 -11.48 0.90
C ILE A 70 5.40 -10.21 0.26
N ASP A 71 4.71 -9.66 -0.73
CA ASP A 71 5.08 -8.42 -1.41
C ASP A 71 3.88 -7.48 -1.53
N PHE A 72 4.13 -6.19 -1.76
CA PHE A 72 3.08 -5.21 -2.00
C PHE A 72 3.17 -4.59 -3.40
N ARG A 73 2.05 -4.06 -3.88
CA ARG A 73 1.94 -3.21 -5.08
C ARG A 73 1.04 -2.02 -4.78
N LEU A 74 1.44 -0.84 -5.25
CA LEU A 74 0.60 0.34 -5.25
C LEU A 74 -0.16 0.40 -6.58
N VAL A 75 -1.46 0.62 -6.57
CA VAL A 75 -2.32 0.53 -7.75
C VAL A 75 -3.37 1.64 -7.72
N ALA A 76 -3.66 2.26 -8.86
CA ALA A 76 -4.78 3.19 -9.01
C ALA A 76 -5.93 2.52 -9.77
N ALA A 77 -7.14 2.65 -9.25
CA ALA A 77 -8.35 2.04 -9.80
C ALA A 77 -9.61 2.83 -9.39
N PRO A 78 -10.75 2.67 -10.09
CA PRO A 78 -11.97 3.38 -9.74
C PRO A 78 -12.55 2.96 -8.37
N ASP A 79 -12.54 1.66 -8.08
CA ASP A 79 -13.16 1.06 -6.90
C ASP A 79 -12.45 -0.22 -6.46
N LEU A 80 -12.89 -0.77 -5.32
CA LEU A 80 -12.29 -1.97 -4.73
C LEU A 80 -12.60 -3.23 -5.54
N ASP A 81 -13.81 -3.33 -6.10
CA ASP A 81 -14.29 -4.52 -6.81
C ASP A 81 -13.46 -4.73 -8.07
N ARG A 82 -13.18 -3.65 -8.82
CA ARG A 82 -12.28 -3.68 -9.97
C ARG A 82 -10.90 -4.20 -9.60
N VAL A 83 -10.31 -3.73 -8.50
CA VAL A 83 -8.98 -4.20 -8.06
C VAL A 83 -9.03 -5.67 -7.63
N ALA A 84 -10.07 -6.07 -6.90
CA ALA A 84 -10.24 -7.44 -6.44
C ALA A 84 -10.36 -8.41 -7.62
N THR A 85 -11.16 -8.07 -8.63
CA THR A 85 -11.32 -8.85 -9.86
C THR A 85 -9.99 -9.02 -10.60
N MET A 86 -9.19 -7.95 -10.74
CA MET A 86 -7.92 -8.05 -11.48
C MET A 86 -6.81 -8.78 -10.75
N PHE A 87 -6.92 -8.96 -9.44
CA PHE A 87 -6.00 -9.78 -8.66
C PHE A 87 -6.53 -11.19 -8.39
N ASN A 88 -7.78 -11.48 -8.75
CA ASN A 88 -8.34 -12.81 -8.63
C ASN A 88 -7.89 -13.69 -9.81
N LYS A 89 -7.23 -14.81 -9.49
CA LYS A 89 -6.78 -15.78 -10.50
C LYS A 89 -7.93 -16.52 -11.18
N ALA A 90 -9.12 -16.53 -10.56
CA ALA A 90 -10.32 -17.15 -11.11
C ALA A 90 -11.05 -16.27 -12.13
N THR A 91 -10.64 -15.01 -12.31
CA THR A 91 -11.22 -14.13 -13.33
C THR A 91 -10.94 -14.67 -14.72
N GLU A 92 -11.98 -14.70 -15.56
CA GLU A 92 -11.88 -15.16 -16.95
C GLU A 92 -10.88 -14.29 -17.73
N LYS A 93 -10.23 -14.89 -18.74
CA LYS A 93 -9.19 -14.18 -19.50
C LYS A 93 -9.72 -12.95 -20.22
N ASP A 94 -10.98 -12.98 -20.64
CA ASP A 94 -11.61 -11.88 -21.39
C ASP A 94 -11.93 -10.68 -20.49
N ASP A 95 -12.14 -10.92 -19.18
CA ASP A 95 -12.35 -9.88 -18.16
C ASP A 95 -11.05 -9.45 -17.44
N TYR A 96 -9.92 -10.10 -17.74
CA TYR A 96 -8.64 -9.83 -17.08
C TYR A 96 -7.89 -8.67 -17.73
N GLU A 97 -7.80 -7.55 -17.01
CA GLU A 97 -6.90 -6.44 -17.30
C GLU A 97 -5.77 -6.37 -16.27
N ASN A 98 -4.53 -6.43 -16.75
CA ASN A 98 -3.36 -6.26 -15.89
C ASN A 98 -3.28 -4.81 -15.41
N ILE A 99 -3.52 -4.58 -14.12
CA ILE A 99 -3.33 -3.24 -13.54
C ILE A 99 -1.84 -3.03 -13.19
N PRO A 100 -1.16 -2.07 -13.84
CA PRO A 100 0.24 -1.79 -13.55
C PRO A 100 0.41 -1.14 -12.17
N GLU A 101 1.63 -1.18 -11.67
CA GLU A 101 1.98 -0.43 -10.47
C GLU A 101 1.83 1.08 -10.72
N PHE A 102 1.21 1.77 -9.76
CA PHE A 102 0.95 3.20 -9.79
C PHE A 102 2.25 3.99 -9.71
N LYS A 103 2.84 4.26 -10.89
CA LYS A 103 4.18 4.81 -11.10
C LYS A 103 5.30 3.96 -10.51
N LYS A 104 6.49 4.07 -11.10
CA LYS A 104 7.69 3.44 -10.53
C LYS A 104 8.10 4.19 -9.26
N GLY A 105 8.15 3.48 -8.13
CA GLY A 105 8.75 3.99 -6.91
C GLY A 105 10.27 4.15 -7.05
N VAL A 106 10.90 4.82 -6.09
CA VAL A 106 12.36 5.03 -6.07
C VAL A 106 13.13 3.70 -6.10
N ILE A 107 12.68 2.69 -5.37
CA ILE A 107 13.33 1.36 -5.31
C ILE A 107 12.73 0.44 -6.38
N GLY A 108 11.42 0.45 -6.52
CA GLY A 108 10.67 -0.36 -7.46
C GLY A 108 10.44 -1.81 -6.99
N LYS A 109 9.34 -2.40 -7.49
CA LYS A 109 8.87 -3.75 -7.12
C LYS A 109 9.94 -4.84 -7.20
N THR A 110 10.74 -4.88 -8.27
CA THR A 110 11.71 -5.96 -8.52
C THR A 110 12.81 -6.01 -7.48
N ALA A 111 13.29 -4.84 -7.02
CA ALA A 111 14.31 -4.78 -5.99
C ALA A 111 13.71 -5.06 -4.60
N ARG A 112 12.61 -4.39 -4.24
CA ARG A 112 12.03 -4.51 -2.88
C ARG A 112 11.46 -5.89 -2.58
N SER A 113 10.84 -6.58 -3.54
CA SER A 113 10.23 -7.92 -3.32
C SER A 113 11.24 -9.04 -2.99
N LYS A 114 12.55 -8.77 -3.14
CA LYS A 114 13.62 -9.69 -2.73
C LYS A 114 13.85 -9.72 -1.21
N GLY A 115 13.43 -8.69 -0.48
CA GLY A 115 13.61 -8.56 0.96
C GLY A 115 12.38 -9.01 1.77
N THR A 116 12.60 -9.33 3.05
CA THR A 116 11.54 -9.53 4.06
C THR A 116 11.13 -8.20 4.71
N VAL A 117 12.03 -7.23 4.71
CA VAL A 117 11.75 -5.81 4.96
C VAL A 117 11.78 -5.09 3.62
N GLN A 118 10.66 -4.52 3.24
CA GLN A 118 10.45 -3.87 1.95
C GLN A 118 10.05 -2.41 2.21
N ALA A 119 10.58 -1.49 1.42
CA ALA A 119 10.15 -0.11 1.43
C ALA A 119 10.15 0.45 0.01
N ASP A 120 9.32 1.45 -0.24
CA ASP A 120 9.38 2.26 -1.45
C ASP A 120 8.81 3.65 -1.21
N LEU A 121 9.14 4.58 -2.11
CA LEU A 121 8.79 5.99 -2.02
C LEU A 121 8.31 6.48 -3.38
N TRP A 122 7.17 7.17 -3.39
CA TRP A 122 6.65 7.89 -4.54
C TRP A 122 6.64 9.37 -4.25
N ARG A 123 7.21 10.16 -5.17
CA ARG A 123 7.32 11.62 -5.06
C ARG A 123 6.51 12.31 -6.15
N PHE A 124 5.79 13.34 -5.76
CA PHE A 124 4.93 14.13 -6.63
C PHE A 124 5.23 15.61 -6.41
N LYS A 125 5.41 16.38 -7.49
CA LYS A 125 5.57 17.84 -7.43
C LYS A 125 4.28 18.59 -7.78
N SER A 126 3.49 18.02 -8.70
CA SER A 126 2.21 18.58 -9.16
C SER A 126 1.27 17.46 -9.61
N PHE A 127 -0.01 17.79 -9.73
CA PHE A 127 -1.05 16.89 -10.25
C PHE A 127 -1.87 17.64 -11.30
N ASP A 128 -1.87 17.11 -12.53
CA ASP A 128 -2.71 17.59 -13.60
C ASP A 128 -4.16 17.08 -13.46
N SER A 129 -5.05 17.56 -14.33
CA SER A 129 -6.47 17.16 -14.36
C SER A 129 -6.67 15.68 -14.70
N ARG A 130 -5.67 15.02 -15.29
CA ARG A 130 -5.71 13.59 -15.66
C ARG A 130 -5.11 12.67 -14.60
N SER A 131 -4.61 13.22 -13.50
CA SER A 131 -3.95 12.43 -12.47
C SER A 131 -4.86 11.37 -11.88
N ALA A 132 -4.41 10.11 -11.87
CA ALA A 132 -5.18 9.01 -11.29
C ALA A 132 -5.40 9.16 -9.77
N LEU A 133 -4.64 10.03 -9.08
CA LEU A 133 -4.89 10.37 -7.67
C LEU A 133 -6.04 11.36 -7.48
N ARG A 134 -6.41 12.12 -8.52
CA ARG A 134 -7.58 13.00 -8.52
C ARG A 134 -8.83 12.29 -9.02
N ASN A 135 -8.67 11.47 -10.05
CA ASN A 135 -9.80 10.86 -10.78
C ASN A 135 -10.08 9.41 -10.37
N GLY A 136 -9.33 8.87 -9.40
CA GLY A 136 -9.43 7.49 -8.98
C GLY A 136 -9.06 7.31 -7.52
N ARG A 137 -9.08 6.05 -7.09
CA ARG A 137 -8.69 5.64 -5.74
C ARG A 137 -7.35 4.94 -5.78
N LEU A 138 -6.58 5.12 -4.72
CA LEU A 138 -5.28 4.50 -4.57
C LEU A 138 -5.40 3.30 -3.63
N PHE A 139 -4.94 2.14 -4.09
CA PHE A 139 -4.95 0.90 -3.35
C PHE A 139 -3.55 0.38 -3.16
N LEU A 140 -3.27 -0.12 -1.96
CA LEU A 140 -2.12 -0.96 -1.70
C LEU A 140 -2.57 -2.42 -1.64
N VAL A 141 -2.02 -3.24 -2.52
CA VAL A 141 -2.32 -4.67 -2.58
C VAL A 141 -1.15 -5.45 -2.02
N VAL A 142 -1.37 -6.14 -0.91
CA VAL A 142 -0.41 -7.08 -0.32
C VAL A 142 -0.74 -8.48 -0.84
N THR A 143 0.26 -9.22 -1.30
CA THR A 143 0.11 -10.55 -1.89
C THR A 143 1.05 -11.53 -1.20
N ARG A 144 0.53 -12.70 -0.82
CA ARG A 144 1.35 -13.82 -0.35
C ARG A 144 1.35 -14.95 -1.38
N ASN A 145 2.55 -15.44 -1.71
CA ASN A 145 2.75 -16.68 -2.46
C ASN A 145 3.83 -17.52 -1.79
N ASP A 146 3.51 -18.76 -1.50
CA ASP A 146 4.47 -19.70 -0.94
C ASP A 146 5.24 -20.43 -2.05
N PHE A 147 6.51 -20.74 -1.77
CA PHE A 147 7.30 -21.59 -2.63
C PHE A 147 6.92 -23.06 -2.41
N PRO A 148 6.87 -23.89 -3.46
CA PRO A 148 6.45 -25.29 -3.33
C PRO A 148 7.22 -26.09 -2.28
N TRP A 149 8.52 -25.80 -2.10
CA TRP A 149 9.34 -26.51 -1.10
C TRP A 149 8.99 -26.15 0.34
N GLY A 150 8.42 -24.97 0.57
CA GLY A 150 8.17 -24.39 1.88
C GLY A 150 6.70 -24.40 2.28
N GLU A 151 5.78 -24.75 1.39
CA GLU A 151 4.33 -24.68 1.61
C GLU A 151 3.87 -25.48 2.85
N SER A 152 4.45 -26.66 3.09
CA SER A 152 4.18 -27.47 4.29
C SER A 152 4.81 -26.95 5.57
N LEU A 153 5.78 -26.03 5.48
CA LEU A 153 6.48 -25.42 6.61
C LEU A 153 5.87 -24.06 6.98
N CYS A 154 5.22 -23.40 6.02
CA CYS A 154 4.56 -22.13 6.25
C CYS A 154 3.33 -22.32 7.13
N LYS A 155 3.03 -21.32 7.96
CA LYS A 155 1.75 -21.27 8.67
C LYS A 155 0.60 -21.12 7.67
N ALA A 156 -0.57 -21.66 8.01
CA ALA A 156 -1.79 -21.45 7.22
C ALA A 156 -2.01 -19.95 6.92
N GLU A 157 -1.78 -19.11 7.93
CA GLU A 157 -1.70 -17.66 7.77
C GLU A 157 -0.41 -17.10 8.38
N GLU A 158 0.24 -16.19 7.66
CA GLU A 158 1.47 -15.53 8.09
C GLU A 158 1.21 -14.07 8.38
N SER A 159 1.75 -13.59 9.49
CA SER A 159 1.62 -12.18 9.87
C SER A 159 2.59 -11.30 9.09
N TYR A 160 2.10 -10.13 8.70
CA TYR A 160 2.95 -9.04 8.22
C TYR A 160 2.53 -7.72 8.88
N SER A 161 3.46 -6.78 8.88
CA SER A 161 3.25 -5.40 9.31
C SER A 161 3.36 -4.48 8.11
N LEU A 162 2.47 -3.49 8.04
CA LEU A 162 2.38 -2.53 6.95
C LEU A 162 2.27 -1.10 7.49
N VAL A 163 3.08 -0.21 6.94
CA VAL A 163 3.06 1.22 7.26
C VAL A 163 3.00 2.03 5.97
N ILE A 164 2.11 3.02 5.95
CA ILE A 164 1.93 3.96 4.83
C ILE A 164 2.06 5.37 5.39
N CYS A 165 2.93 6.18 4.80
CA CYS A 165 3.16 7.56 5.23
C CYS A 165 2.84 8.53 4.10
N LEU A 166 1.95 9.49 4.37
CA LEU A 166 1.60 10.60 3.49
C LEU A 166 2.30 11.86 4.00
N ARG A 167 3.03 12.56 3.14
CA ARG A 167 3.81 13.75 3.53
C ARG A 167 3.58 14.90 2.56
N ASP A 168 3.37 16.09 3.13
CA ASP A 168 3.31 17.37 2.40
C ASP A 168 4.00 18.46 3.26
N ARG A 169 5.32 18.30 3.44
CA ARG A 169 6.10 19.11 4.41
C ARG A 169 6.26 20.57 3.99
N GLU A 170 6.21 20.84 2.70
CA GLU A 170 6.33 22.20 2.15
C GLU A 170 5.06 23.02 2.38
N ASN A 171 3.93 22.37 2.66
CA ASN A 171 2.68 23.04 2.99
C ASN A 171 2.55 23.29 4.50
N LYS A 172 2.85 24.51 4.93
CA LYS A 172 2.70 24.95 6.34
C LYS A 172 1.24 24.93 6.85
N LYS A 173 0.26 24.95 5.94
CA LYS A 173 -1.17 24.94 6.27
C LYS A 173 -1.81 23.56 6.02
N ALA A 174 -1.01 22.53 5.76
CA ALA A 174 -1.48 21.17 5.54
C ALA A 174 -2.39 20.73 6.69
N ARG A 175 -3.49 20.05 6.36
CA ARG A 175 -4.43 19.44 7.31
C ARG A 175 -4.67 17.97 6.99
N LEU A 176 -3.61 17.25 6.60
CA LEU A 176 -3.69 15.85 6.16
C LEU A 176 -4.25 14.97 7.27
N TYR A 177 -3.78 15.12 8.51
CA TYR A 177 -4.22 14.28 9.64
C TYR A 177 -5.71 14.48 9.89
N THR A 178 -6.14 15.74 10.02
CA THR A 178 -7.55 16.07 10.24
C THR A 178 -8.45 15.53 9.11
N GLN A 179 -8.07 15.69 7.85
CA GLN A 179 -8.86 15.20 6.71
C GLN A 179 -8.94 13.67 6.67
N ILE A 180 -7.81 12.97 6.84
CA ILE A 180 -7.77 11.50 6.84
C ILE A 180 -8.60 10.94 7.98
N LYS A 181 -8.45 11.51 9.19
CA LYS A 181 -9.21 11.10 10.38
C LYS A 181 -10.72 11.24 10.17
N ASN A 182 -11.17 12.37 9.62
CA ASN A 182 -12.59 12.60 9.34
C ASN A 182 -13.12 11.64 8.28
N ARG A 183 -12.37 11.38 7.21
CA ARG A 183 -12.76 10.40 6.18
C ARG A 183 -12.88 8.98 6.74
N LEU A 184 -11.94 8.55 7.56
CA LEU A 184 -11.99 7.23 8.21
C LEU A 184 -13.19 7.12 9.16
N ARG A 185 -13.45 8.15 9.97
CA ARG A 185 -14.62 8.20 10.87
C ARG A 185 -15.93 8.12 10.11
N ASN A 186 -16.07 8.87 9.02
CA ASN A 186 -17.28 8.85 8.20
C ASN A 186 -17.50 7.47 7.56
N ARG A 187 -16.44 6.80 7.09
CA ARG A 187 -16.51 5.42 6.59
C ARG A 187 -16.95 4.43 7.66
N MET A 188 -16.45 4.57 8.89
CA MET A 188 -16.87 3.72 10.00
C MET A 188 -18.36 3.91 10.34
N ARG A 189 -18.83 5.15 10.39
CA ARG A 189 -20.25 5.45 10.63
C ARG A 189 -21.16 4.87 9.55
N ALA A 190 -20.80 5.04 8.28
CA ALA A 190 -21.57 4.50 7.16
C ALA A 190 -21.66 2.96 7.17
N ARG A 191 -20.66 2.27 7.75
CA ARG A 191 -20.68 0.81 7.93
C ARG A 191 -21.57 0.35 9.08
N LEU A 192 -21.76 1.17 10.11
CA LEU A 192 -22.62 0.85 11.26
C LEU A 192 -24.10 1.15 10.99
N GLN A 193 -24.40 1.96 9.97
CA GLN A 193 -25.76 2.31 9.53
C GLN A 193 -26.28 1.42 8.40
N ARG A 194 -25.46 0.48 7.91
CA ARG A 194 -25.85 -0.58 6.98
C ARG A 194 -25.98 -1.89 7.76
#